data_AF-A0A2L2Z5Z0-F1
#
_entry.id   AF-A0A2L2Z5Z0-F1
#
_cell.length_a   1.000
_cell.length_b   1.000
_cell.length_c   1.000
_cell.angle_alpha   90.00
_cell.angle_beta   90.00
_cell.angle_gamma   90.00
#
_symmetry.space_group_name_H-M   'P 1'
#
loop_
_entity.id
_entity.type
_entity.pdbx_description
1 polymer ?
#
loop_
_entity_poly.entity_id
_entity_poly.type
_entity_poly.pdbx_seq_one_letter_code
_entity_poly.pdbx_strand_id
1 'polypeptide(L)' 'IHFTQEDGDCPVTVTVEFVNLSDGFHGFHFHEFVDNTNGFISAGAHFNPHGKEQGAPNDDERHVGDLGNV' A
#
# COMPACT_ATOMS: atom_id res chain seq x y z
N ILE A 1 -11.13 -5.35 -2.23
CA ILE A 1 -9.84 -5.63 -1.56
C ILE A 1 -10.10 -6.46 -0.32
N HIS A 2 -9.38 -7.57 -0.18
CA HIS A 2 -9.48 -8.47 0.96
C HIS A 2 -8.09 -8.68 1.56
N PHE A 3 -8.04 -8.68 2.89
CA PHE A 3 -6.83 -8.92 3.67
C PHE A 3 -7.03 -10.21 4.46
N THR A 4 -6.08 -11.12 4.36
CA THR A 4 -6.07 -12.34 5.16
C THR A 4 -4.69 -12.51 5.79
N GLN A 5 -4.68 -12.77 7.08
CA GLN A 5 -3.49 -13.07 7.86
C GLN A 5 -3.84 -14.26 8.74
N GLU A 6 -3.04 -15.33 8.68
CA GLU A 6 -3.34 -16.56 9.44
C GLU A 6 -3.20 -16.31 10.94
N ASP A 7 -2.06 -15.76 11.35
CA ASP A 7 -1.70 -15.40 12.73
C ASP A 7 -0.88 -14.10 12.76
N GLY A 8 -0.65 -13.52 13.94
CA GLY A 8 0.02 -12.22 14.10
C GLY A 8 1.45 -12.13 13.54
N ASP A 9 2.15 -13.25 13.46
CA ASP A 9 3.53 -13.34 12.94
C ASP A 9 3.60 -13.77 11.46
N CYS A 10 2.47 -14.13 10.85
CA CYS A 10 2.42 -14.51 9.44
C CYS A 10 2.31 -13.28 8.52
N PRO A 11 2.80 -13.36 7.27
CA PRO A 11 2.58 -12.33 6.27
C PRO A 11 1.08 -12.08 5.99
N VAL A 12 0.75 -10.85 5.62
CA VAL A 12 -0.58 -10.50 5.13
C VAL A 12 -0.68 -10.82 3.64
N THR A 13 -1.69 -11.60 3.26
CA THR A 13 -2.08 -11.77 1.85
C THR A 13 -3.12 -10.71 1.49
N VAL A 14 -2.86 -9.97 0.42
CA VAL A 14 -3.76 -8.94 -0.10
C VAL A 14 -4.32 -9.39 -1.45
N THR A 15 -5.64 -9.61 -1.51
CA THR A 15 -6.35 -10.00 -2.73
C THR A 15 -7.16 -8.82 -3.25
N VAL A 16 -6.89 -8.40 -4.48
CA VAL A 16 -7.55 -7.26 -5.13
C VAL A 16 -7.95 -7.64 -6.54
N GLU A 17 -9.14 -7.20 -6.96
CA GLU A 17 -9.59 -7.23 -8.34
C GLU A 17 -9.63 -5.78 -8.85
N PHE A 18 -8.95 -5.53 -9.96
CA PHE A 18 -8.96 -4.23 -10.63
C PHE A 18 -9.72 -4.35 -11.94
N VAL A 19 -10.65 -3.43 -12.18
CA VAL A 19 -11.43 -3.37 -13.42
C VAL A 19 -11.12 -2.06 -14.14
N ASN A 20 -10.94 -2.13 -15.46
CA ASN A 20 -10.66 -0.98 -16.33
C ASN A 20 -9.35 -0.22 -16.02
N LEU A 21 -8.29 -0.91 -15.57
CA LEU A 21 -6.95 -0.33 -15.57
C LEU A 21 -6.47 -0.15 -17.01
N SER A 22 -5.86 1.01 -17.29
CA SER A 22 -5.13 1.22 -18.53
C SER A 22 -3.85 0.40 -18.54
N ASP A 23 -3.27 0.15 -19.72
CA ASP A 23 -1.94 -0.45 -19.81
C ASP A 23 -0.87 0.42 -19.12
N GLY A 24 0.09 -0.21 -18.45
CA GLY A 24 1.15 0.45 -17.68
C GLY A 24 1.22 0.02 -16.21
N PHE A 25 2.18 0.59 -15.49
CA PHE A 25 2.40 0.32 -14.07
C PHE A 25 1.52 1.22 -13.20
N HIS A 26 0.72 0.61 -12.33
CA HIS A 26 -0.13 1.35 -11.37
C HIS A 26 0.37 1.13 -9.96
N GLY A 27 0.86 2.20 -9.32
CA GLY A 27 1.33 2.15 -7.95
C GLY A 27 0.21 1.77 -6.98
N PHE A 28 0.47 0.83 -6.10
CA PHE A 28 -0.47 0.36 -5.08
C PHE A 28 0.14 0.59 -3.69
N HIS A 29 -0.53 1.41 -2.88
CA HIS A 29 -0.01 1.85 -1.58
C HIS A 29 -1.09 1.93 -0.51
N PHE A 30 -0.71 1.67 0.74
CA PHE A 30 -1.50 2.10 1.89
C PHE A 30 -1.03 3.47 2.38
N HIS A 31 -1.99 4.35 2.63
CA HIS A 31 -1.74 5.70 3.12
C HIS A 31 -1.92 5.79 4.64
N GLU A 32 -1.32 6.81 5.24
CA GLU A 32 -1.27 7.00 6.70
C GLU A 32 -2.63 7.26 7.34
N PHE A 33 -3.53 7.98 6.65
CA PHE A 33 -4.80 8.41 7.20
C PHE A 33 -5.99 7.81 6.45
N VAL A 34 -7.01 7.41 7.22
CA VAL A 34 -8.34 7.05 6.71
C VAL A 34 -9.18 8.32 6.59
N ASP A 35 -8.66 9.33 5.90
CA ASP A 35 -9.32 10.61 5.68
C ASP A 35 -9.63 10.80 4.19
N ASN A 36 -10.92 10.78 3.87
CA ASN A 36 -11.45 10.96 2.52
C ASN A 36 -12.19 12.31 2.37
N THR A 37 -12.00 13.25 3.28
CA THR A 37 -12.67 14.57 3.25
C THR A 37 -12.19 15.44 2.08
N ASN A 38 -10.99 15.19 1.55
CA ASN A 38 -10.44 15.85 0.36
C ASN A 38 -9.82 14.86 -0.63
N GLY A 39 -10.50 13.72 -0.84
CA GLY A 39 -10.03 12.65 -1.71
C GLY A 39 -8.66 12.10 -1.27
N PHE A 40 -7.79 11.74 -2.23
CA PHE A 40 -6.46 11.20 -1.93
C PHE A 40 -5.51 12.20 -1.24
N ILE A 41 -5.76 13.50 -1.33
CA ILE A 41 -4.91 14.51 -0.71
C ILE A 41 -4.98 14.40 0.81
N SER A 42 -6.17 14.11 1.36
CA SER A 42 -6.35 13.95 2.80
C SER A 42 -5.85 12.61 3.33
N ALA A 43 -5.62 11.60 2.48
CA ALA A 43 -5.09 10.32 2.90
C ALA A 43 -3.65 10.39 3.45
N GLY A 44 -2.91 11.47 3.15
CA GLY A 44 -1.55 11.70 3.63
C GLY A 44 -0.49 10.95 2.83
N ALA A 45 0.70 10.81 3.40
CA ALA A 45 1.80 10.05 2.78
C ALA A 45 1.56 8.53 2.84
N HIS A 46 2.46 7.75 2.24
CA HIS A 46 2.44 6.29 2.40
C HIS A 46 2.62 5.93 3.88
N PHE A 47 1.97 4.86 4.31
CA PHE A 47 2.06 4.38 5.69
C PHE A 47 3.51 4.01 6.03
N ASN A 48 4.14 4.83 6.87
CA ASN A 48 5.55 4.74 7.22
C ASN A 48 5.77 4.85 8.73
N PRO A 49 5.41 3.82 9.52
CA PRO A 49 5.58 3.84 10.97
C PRO A 49 7.05 3.83 11.42
N HIS A 50 8.00 3.61 10.50
CA HIS A 50 9.42 3.47 10.78
C HIS A 50 10.28 4.64 10.28
N GLY A 51 9.68 5.63 9.61
CA GLY A 51 10.41 6.79 9.08
C GLY A 51 11.45 6.45 8.03
N LYS A 52 11.22 5.39 7.23
CA LYS A 52 12.09 4.95 6.13
C LYS A 52 11.90 5.78 4.87
N GLU A 53 12.83 5.72 3.94
CA GLU A 53 12.65 6.24 2.58
C GLU A 53 11.73 5.32 1.74
N GLN A 54 11.18 5.84 0.64
CA GLN A 54 10.34 5.07 -0.28
C GLN A 54 11.18 4.03 -1.05
N GLY A 55 10.62 2.84 -1.27
CA GLY A 55 11.31 1.76 -1.99
C GLY A 55 10.37 0.78 -2.69
N ALA A 56 10.96 -0.16 -3.44
CA ALA A 56 10.21 -1.27 -4.02
C ALA A 56 9.80 -2.29 -2.93
N PRO A 57 8.82 -3.19 -3.19
CA PRO A 57 8.32 -4.10 -2.15
C PRO A 57 9.35 -5.07 -1.55
N ASN A 58 10.43 -5.32 -2.28
CA ASN A 58 11.51 -6.23 -1.86
C ASN A 58 12.75 -5.47 -1.37
N ASP A 59 12.71 -4.13 -1.33
CA ASP A 59 13.80 -3.33 -0.80
C ASP A 59 13.78 -3.34 0.73
N ASP A 60 14.96 -3.46 1.34
CA ASP A 60 15.11 -3.38 2.80
C ASP A 60 14.73 -1.98 3.32
N GLU A 61 14.93 -0.96 2.49
CA GLU A 61 14.56 0.43 2.72
C GLU A 61 13.30 0.76 1.91
N ARG A 62 12.14 0.76 2.59
CA ARG A 62 10.84 1.07 2.00
C ARG A 62 9.85 1.50 3.08
N HIS A 63 8.76 2.15 2.69
CA HIS A 63 7.61 2.31 3.57
C HIS A 63 6.89 0.97 3.76
N VAL A 64 6.26 0.76 4.91
CA VAL A 64 5.43 -0.43 5.16
C VAL A 64 4.24 -0.49 4.19
N GLY A 65 3.72 0.69 3.80
CA GLY A 65 2.64 0.82 2.83
C GLY A 65 3.03 0.65 1.36
N ASP A 66 4.30 0.47 1.01
CA ASP A 66 4.75 0.35 -0.39
C ASP A 66 4.48 -1.07 -0.94
N LEU A 67 3.44 -1.27 -1.76
CA LEU A 67 3.11 -2.59 -2.32
C LEU A 67 3.50 -2.75 -3.80
N GLY A 68 4.20 -1.76 -4.37
CA GLY A 68 4.74 -1.84 -5.71
C GLY A 68 3.71 -1.48 -6.77
N ASN A 69 3.71 -2.21 -7.88
CA ASN A 69 2.81 -1.96 -9.00
C ASN A 69 1.93 -3.19 -9.28
N VAL A 70 0.70 -2.92 -9.74
CA VAL A 70 -0.27 -3.91 -10.24
C VAL A 70 -0.51 -3.76 -11.74
#